data_AF-A0A7Y2FVP8-F1
#
_entry.id   AF-A0A7Y2FVP8-F1
#
_cell.length_a   1.000
_cell.length_b   1.000
_cell.length_c   1.000
_cell.angle_alpha   90.00
_cell.angle_beta   90.00
_cell.angle_gamma   90.00
#
_symmetry.space_group_name_H-M   'P 1'
#
loop_
_entity.id
_entity.type
_entity.pdbx_description
1 polymer ?
#
loop_
_entity_poly.entity_id
_entity_poly.type
_entity_poly.pdbx_seq_one_letter_code
_entity_poly.pdbx_strand_id
1 'polypeptide(L)'
;NRWRPILDHFDDEGIDLCYELHPGEDLHDGVTFEMFLKEVDNHPRACILYDPSHFVLQQLDYIAFIDHYHDRIKMFHVKDAEFNPTGKQGVFGGYQSWVNRAGRFRSLGDGEIDFGMIFSKLTQYGFEGWAVLEWECCIKSQEQGAAEGASFIKNHIIEVTQKAFDDFANVQTDQDKINKLLGL
;
A
#
# COMPACT_ATOMS: atom_id res chain seq x y z
N ASN A 1 6.99 -13.03 -24.68
CA ASN A 1 6.69 -12.48 -26.04
C ASN A 1 5.57 -11.42 -26.10
N ARG A 2 4.54 -11.40 -25.24
CA ARG A 2 3.48 -10.34 -25.30
C ARG A 2 3.83 -9.06 -24.54
N TRP A 3 4.29 -9.21 -23.29
CA TRP A 3 4.51 -8.07 -22.38
C TRP A 3 5.78 -7.29 -22.66
N ARG A 4 6.86 -7.97 -23.05
CA ARG A 4 8.17 -7.32 -23.24
C ARG A 4 8.13 -6.14 -24.24
N PRO A 5 7.55 -6.26 -25.45
CA PRO A 5 7.48 -5.12 -26.37
C PRO A 5 6.66 -3.93 -25.82
N ILE A 6 5.67 -4.18 -24.95
CA ILE A 6 4.90 -3.12 -24.30
C ILE A 6 5.79 -2.43 -23.26
N LEU A 7 6.44 -3.21 -22.41
CA LEU A 7 7.35 -2.68 -21.39
C LEU A 7 8.52 -1.90 -22.00
N ASP A 8 9.11 -2.39 -23.10
CA ASP A 8 10.18 -1.71 -23.82
C ASP A 8 9.69 -0.32 -24.32
N HIS A 9 8.47 -0.24 -24.87
CA HIS A 9 7.89 1.04 -25.29
C HIS A 9 7.64 1.99 -24.11
N PHE A 10 7.17 1.48 -22.97
CA PHE A 10 7.02 2.28 -21.75
C PHE A 10 8.38 2.76 -21.22
N ASP A 11 9.45 1.99 -21.42
CA ASP A 11 10.81 2.44 -21.09
C ASP A 11 11.27 3.59 -21.97
N ASP A 12 11.02 3.49 -23.29
CA ASP A 12 11.32 4.55 -24.26
C ASP A 12 10.62 5.88 -23.88
N GLU A 13 9.41 5.81 -23.33
CA GLU A 13 8.63 6.97 -22.90
C GLU A 13 8.91 7.40 -21.45
N GLY A 14 9.71 6.63 -20.70
CA GLY A 14 10.02 6.90 -19.30
C GLY A 14 8.82 6.73 -18.34
N ILE A 15 7.87 5.86 -18.68
CA ILE A 15 6.62 5.64 -17.92
C ILE A 15 6.68 4.28 -17.22
N ASP A 16 6.38 4.24 -15.93
CA ASP A 16 6.25 2.99 -15.19
C ASP A 16 4.87 2.36 -15.39
N LEU A 17 4.83 1.07 -15.73
CA LEU A 17 3.59 0.31 -15.86
C LEU A 17 3.27 -0.38 -14.52
N CYS A 18 2.24 0.11 -13.85
CA CYS A 18 1.89 -0.33 -12.50
C CYS A 18 0.76 -1.36 -12.56
N TYR A 19 1.07 -2.62 -12.25
CA TYR A 19 0.12 -3.71 -12.23
C TYR A 19 -0.61 -3.73 -10.89
N GLU A 20 -1.94 -3.61 -10.93
CA GLU A 20 -2.81 -3.88 -9.78
C GLU A 20 -2.94 -5.39 -9.63
N LEU A 21 -2.36 -5.92 -8.55
CA LEU A 21 -2.43 -7.36 -8.27
C LEU A 21 -3.81 -7.70 -7.74
N HIS A 22 -4.62 -8.37 -8.55
CA HIS A 22 -6.05 -8.52 -8.32
C HIS A 22 -6.52 -9.98 -8.53
N PRO A 23 -7.26 -10.59 -7.58
CA PRO A 23 -7.84 -11.91 -7.74
C PRO A 23 -8.69 -12.06 -9.02
N GLY A 24 -8.43 -13.10 -9.80
CA GLY A 24 -9.10 -13.32 -11.09
C GLY A 24 -8.27 -12.90 -12.30
N GLU A 25 -7.19 -12.13 -12.07
CA GLU A 25 -6.18 -11.82 -13.08
C GLU A 25 -4.99 -12.79 -13.01
N ASP A 26 -4.18 -12.81 -14.06
CA ASP A 26 -2.93 -13.58 -14.11
C ASP A 26 -1.97 -13.18 -12.97
N LEU A 27 -1.96 -11.89 -12.61
CA LEU A 27 -1.17 -11.32 -11.51
C LEU A 27 -2.08 -10.96 -10.36
N HIS A 28 -1.98 -11.70 -9.26
CA HIS A 28 -2.87 -11.53 -8.11
C HIS A 28 -2.17 -11.59 -6.76
N ASP A 29 -0.88 -11.91 -6.70
CA ASP A 29 -0.09 -11.93 -5.47
C ASP A 29 1.40 -11.73 -5.78
N GLY A 30 2.22 -11.69 -4.73
CA GLY A 30 3.68 -11.54 -4.89
C GLY A 30 4.31 -12.66 -5.71
N VAL A 31 3.81 -13.90 -5.58
CA VAL A 31 4.37 -15.07 -6.26
C VAL A 31 4.11 -15.00 -7.77
N THR A 32 2.88 -14.68 -8.17
CA THR A 32 2.52 -14.48 -9.58
C THR A 32 3.22 -13.27 -10.19
N PHE A 33 3.40 -12.19 -9.41
CA PHE A 33 4.19 -11.05 -9.84
C PHE A 33 5.67 -11.39 -10.06
N GLU A 34 6.30 -12.17 -9.16
CA GLU A 34 7.68 -12.63 -9.32
C GLU A 34 7.86 -13.55 -10.54
N MET A 35 6.89 -14.44 -10.79
CA MET A 35 6.87 -15.26 -12.01
C MET A 35 6.84 -14.37 -13.25
N PHE A 36 5.96 -13.36 -13.27
CA PHE A 36 5.89 -12.40 -14.36
C PHE A 36 7.19 -11.62 -14.54
N LEU A 37 7.77 -11.08 -13.47
CA LEU A 37 9.04 -10.37 -13.50
C LEU A 37 10.15 -11.23 -14.13
N LYS A 38 10.21 -12.50 -13.77
CA LYS A 38 11.17 -13.43 -14.40
C LYS A 38 10.94 -13.59 -15.90
N GLU A 39 9.69 -13.71 -16.34
CA GLU A 39 9.33 -13.84 -17.76
C GLU A 39 9.60 -12.56 -18.58
N VAL A 40 9.71 -11.41 -17.91
CA VAL A 40 10.09 -10.13 -18.54
C VAL A 40 11.51 -9.68 -18.16
N ASP A 41 12.36 -10.59 -17.69
CA ASP A 41 13.76 -10.32 -17.35
C ASP A 41 13.95 -9.14 -16.38
N ASN A 42 13.11 -9.10 -15.34
CA ASN A 42 13.08 -8.07 -14.30
C ASN A 42 12.94 -6.64 -14.81
N HIS A 43 12.32 -6.45 -15.99
CA HIS A 43 12.15 -5.16 -16.65
C HIS A 43 11.82 -4.03 -15.66
N PRO A 44 12.54 -2.88 -15.70
CA PRO A 44 12.40 -1.84 -14.67
C PRO A 44 11.00 -1.23 -14.64
N ARG A 45 10.33 -1.13 -15.81
CA ARG A 45 8.96 -0.60 -15.93
C ARG A 45 7.85 -1.53 -15.45
N ALA A 46 8.17 -2.76 -15.06
CA ALA A 46 7.19 -3.65 -14.43
C ALA A 46 7.09 -3.30 -12.93
N CYS A 47 6.14 -2.44 -12.60
CA CYS A 47 5.90 -1.89 -11.27
C CYS A 47 4.57 -2.36 -10.70
N ILE A 48 4.31 -2.05 -9.43
CA ILE A 48 3.11 -2.46 -8.71
C ILE A 48 2.26 -1.23 -8.42
N LEU A 49 0.96 -1.39 -8.68
CA LEU A 49 -0.08 -0.61 -8.02
C LEU A 49 -0.48 -1.38 -6.77
N TYR A 50 -0.14 -0.82 -5.61
CA TYR A 50 -0.46 -1.41 -4.31
C TYR A 50 -1.91 -1.07 -3.95
N ASP A 51 -2.76 -2.10 -3.86
CA ASP A 51 -4.13 -2.00 -3.35
C ASP A 51 -4.29 -3.04 -2.23
N PRO A 52 -4.41 -2.61 -0.95
CA PRO A 52 -4.46 -3.53 0.18
C PRO A 52 -5.79 -4.31 0.26
N SER A 53 -6.84 -3.84 -0.43
CA SER A 53 -8.17 -4.43 -0.33
C SER A 53 -8.20 -5.85 -0.90
N HIS A 54 -7.54 -6.07 -2.04
CA HIS A 54 -7.41 -7.39 -2.67
C HIS A 54 -6.65 -8.36 -1.79
N PHE A 55 -5.61 -7.88 -1.12
CA PHE A 55 -4.75 -8.67 -0.25
C PHE A 55 -5.47 -9.13 1.02
N VAL A 56 -6.28 -8.26 1.62
CA VAL A 56 -7.17 -8.64 2.73
C VAL A 56 -8.11 -9.76 2.30
N LEU A 57 -8.72 -9.66 1.12
CA LEU A 57 -9.62 -10.69 0.63
C LEU A 57 -8.91 -12.03 0.36
N GLN A 58 -7.63 -11.98 -0.04
CA GLN A 58 -6.77 -13.16 -0.23
C GLN A 58 -6.14 -13.68 1.08
N GLN A 59 -6.29 -12.97 2.19
CA GLN A 59 -5.64 -13.26 3.47
C GLN A 59 -4.11 -13.22 3.38
N LEU A 60 -3.58 -12.26 2.63
CA LEU A 60 -2.16 -11.97 2.57
C LEU A 60 -1.75 -11.03 3.72
N ASP A 61 -0.49 -11.10 4.12
CA ASP A 61 0.13 -10.07 4.94
C ASP A 61 0.45 -8.85 4.07
N TYR A 62 -0.53 -7.96 3.95
CA TYR A 62 -0.46 -6.78 3.10
C TYR A 62 0.53 -5.72 3.63
N ILE A 63 0.86 -5.72 4.92
CA ILE A 63 1.86 -4.82 5.48
C ILE A 63 3.27 -5.29 5.13
N ALA A 64 3.57 -6.58 5.35
CA ALA A 64 4.85 -7.16 4.95
C ALA A 64 5.05 -7.13 3.42
N PHE A 65 3.98 -7.15 2.64
CA PHE A 65 4.05 -6.97 1.19
C PHE A 65 4.78 -5.68 0.80
N ILE A 66 4.56 -4.57 1.52
CA ILE A 66 5.26 -3.31 1.28
C ILE A 66 6.77 -3.49 1.48
N ASP A 67 7.18 -4.21 2.53
CA ASP A 67 8.61 -4.45 2.82
C ASP A 67 9.29 -5.20 1.67
N HIS A 68 8.60 -6.16 1.05
CA HIS A 68 9.11 -6.93 -0.07
C HIS A 68 9.20 -6.15 -1.38
N TYR A 69 8.27 -5.22 -1.63
CA TYR A 69 8.06 -4.67 -2.96
C TYR A 69 8.12 -3.12 -3.04
N HIS A 70 8.48 -2.42 -1.96
CA HIS A 70 8.52 -0.95 -1.91
C HIS A 70 9.25 -0.31 -3.10
N ASP A 71 10.37 -0.88 -3.56
CA ASP A 71 11.12 -0.37 -4.72
C ASP A 71 10.32 -0.36 -6.02
N ARG A 72 9.35 -1.28 -6.15
CA ARG A 72 8.48 -1.45 -7.32
C ARG A 72 7.08 -0.87 -7.14
N ILE A 73 6.68 -0.49 -5.93
CA ILE A 73 5.41 0.20 -5.70
C ILE A 73 5.53 1.63 -6.22
N LYS A 74 4.81 1.95 -7.30
CA LYS A 74 4.79 3.28 -7.94
C LYS A 74 3.41 3.93 -7.96
N MET A 75 2.36 3.17 -7.63
CA MET A 75 1.01 3.65 -7.44
C MET A 75 0.38 3.04 -6.19
N PHE A 76 -0.53 3.78 -5.55
CA PHE A 76 -1.24 3.34 -4.34
C PHE A 76 -2.72 3.68 -4.45
N HIS A 77 -3.56 2.64 -4.40
CA HIS A 77 -4.99 2.79 -4.19
C HIS A 77 -5.33 2.67 -2.71
N VAL A 78 -5.94 3.72 -2.19
CA VAL A 78 -6.57 3.73 -0.88
C VAL A 78 -7.97 3.17 -1.08
N LYS A 79 -8.08 1.85 -0.92
CA LYS A 79 -9.31 1.08 -1.03
C LYS A 79 -9.43 0.20 0.20
N ASP A 80 -10.62 0.14 0.80
CA ASP A 80 -10.86 -0.57 2.05
C ASP A 80 -11.66 -1.85 1.83
N ALA A 81 -11.45 -2.83 2.69
CA ALA A 81 -12.11 -4.12 2.65
C ALA A 81 -12.21 -4.73 4.04
N GLU A 82 -13.07 -5.71 4.16
CA GLU A 82 -13.17 -6.58 5.34
C GLU A 82 -13.35 -8.03 4.90
N PHE A 83 -12.83 -8.96 5.69
CA PHE A 83 -13.00 -10.38 5.49
C PHE A 83 -13.67 -11.06 6.69
N ASN A 84 -14.95 -11.41 6.51
CA ASN A 84 -15.81 -12.03 7.52
C ASN A 84 -16.21 -13.46 7.11
N PRO A 85 -15.34 -14.48 7.26
CA PRO A 85 -15.65 -15.84 6.85
C PRO A 85 -16.71 -16.49 7.74
N THR A 86 -17.40 -17.48 7.18
CA THR A 86 -18.32 -18.35 7.93
C THR A 86 -17.99 -19.81 7.66
N GLY A 87 -18.59 -20.72 8.43
CA GLY A 87 -18.50 -22.16 8.13
C GLY A 87 -19.07 -22.56 6.75
N LYS A 88 -19.73 -21.65 6.02
CA LYS A 88 -20.30 -21.89 4.68
C LYS A 88 -19.57 -21.17 3.56
N GLN A 89 -18.79 -20.14 3.85
CA GLN A 89 -18.25 -19.23 2.84
C GLN A 89 -16.93 -18.64 3.30
N GLY A 90 -15.90 -18.73 2.44
CA GLY A 90 -14.60 -18.09 2.60
C GLY A 90 -14.28 -17.20 1.40
N VAL A 91 -12.99 -17.07 1.06
CA VAL A 91 -12.45 -16.17 0.02
C VAL A 91 -13.18 -16.22 -1.33
N PHE A 92 -13.65 -17.40 -1.76
CA PHE A 92 -14.34 -17.54 -3.04
C PHE A 92 -15.80 -17.04 -3.06
N GLY A 93 -16.34 -16.56 -1.93
CA GLY A 93 -17.60 -15.81 -1.89
C GLY A 93 -18.88 -16.57 -2.27
N GLY A 94 -18.81 -17.83 -2.70
CA GLY A 94 -19.98 -18.70 -2.92
C GLY A 94 -21.03 -18.13 -3.88
N TYR A 95 -20.61 -17.36 -4.89
CA TYR A 95 -21.47 -16.68 -5.87
C TYR A 95 -22.54 -15.75 -5.28
N GLN A 96 -22.34 -15.27 -4.05
CA GLN A 96 -23.28 -14.35 -3.41
C GLN A 96 -23.13 -12.92 -3.93
N SER A 97 -24.15 -12.09 -3.66
CA SER A 97 -24.05 -10.64 -3.82
C SER A 97 -22.99 -10.07 -2.88
N TRP A 98 -22.42 -8.90 -3.21
CA TRP A 98 -21.36 -8.26 -2.41
C TRP A 98 -21.71 -8.09 -0.93
N VAL A 99 -22.96 -7.75 -0.62
CA VAL A 99 -23.44 -7.60 0.77
C VAL A 99 -23.33 -8.91 1.57
N ASN A 100 -23.51 -10.05 0.89
CA ASN A 100 -23.59 -11.39 1.47
C ASN A 100 -22.32 -12.22 1.23
N ARG A 101 -21.22 -11.60 0.80
CA ARG A 101 -19.91 -12.25 0.69
C ARG A 101 -19.13 -12.11 1.99
N ALA A 102 -18.25 -13.07 2.25
CA ALA A 102 -17.28 -13.02 3.33
C ALA A 102 -16.33 -11.85 3.12
N GLY A 103 -15.78 -11.73 1.90
CA GLY A 103 -15.01 -10.58 1.47
C GLY A 103 -15.89 -9.46 0.93
N ARG A 104 -15.77 -8.25 1.49
CA ARG A 104 -16.55 -7.08 1.06
C ARG A 104 -15.64 -5.86 0.92
N PHE A 105 -15.81 -5.12 -0.17
CA PHE A 105 -15.23 -3.78 -0.30
C PHE A 105 -16.05 -2.77 0.49
N ARG A 106 -15.34 -1.86 1.15
CA ARG A 106 -15.87 -0.92 2.13
C ARG A 106 -15.40 0.49 1.80
N SER A 107 -16.20 1.46 2.24
CA SER A 107 -15.72 2.84 2.25
C SER A 107 -14.60 2.97 3.26
N LEU A 108 -13.64 3.87 3.02
CA LEU A 108 -12.48 4.06 3.89
C LEU A 108 -12.88 4.26 5.36
N GLY A 109 -12.30 3.44 6.24
CA GLY A 109 -12.55 3.44 7.68
C GLY A 109 -13.73 2.56 8.12
N ASP A 110 -14.49 2.00 7.19
CA ASP A 110 -15.56 1.03 7.50
C ASP A 110 -15.11 -0.43 7.31
N GLY A 111 -13.88 -0.68 6.86
CA GLY A 111 -13.27 -2.00 6.75
C GLY A 111 -12.24 -2.26 7.85
N GLU A 112 -11.27 -3.13 7.56
CA GLU A 112 -10.27 -3.60 8.54
C GLU A 112 -8.82 -3.29 8.16
N ILE A 113 -8.60 -2.51 7.10
CA ILE A 113 -7.25 -2.16 6.64
C ILE A 113 -6.59 -1.16 7.59
N ASP A 114 -5.36 -1.46 8.02
CA ASP A 114 -4.53 -0.58 8.83
C ASP A 114 -3.84 0.47 7.95
N PHE A 115 -4.58 1.53 7.61
CA PHE A 115 -4.04 2.65 6.86
C PHE A 115 -2.94 3.40 7.64
N GLY A 116 -2.98 3.41 8.98
CA GLY A 116 -1.92 4.02 9.79
C GLY A 116 -0.57 3.38 9.52
N MET A 117 -0.52 2.05 9.51
CA MET A 117 0.68 1.29 9.19
C MET A 117 1.09 1.40 7.72
N ILE A 118 0.15 1.35 6.78
CA ILE A 118 0.44 1.49 5.35
C ILE A 118 1.10 2.85 5.06
N PHE A 119 0.48 3.95 5.50
CA PHE A 119 1.04 5.29 5.27
C PHE A 119 2.39 5.45 5.98
N SER A 120 2.56 4.88 7.18
CA SER A 120 3.85 4.88 7.88
C SER A 120 4.93 4.15 7.09
N LYS A 121 4.65 2.96 6.55
CA LYS A 121 5.58 2.16 5.75
C LYS A 121 5.92 2.84 4.42
N LEU A 122 4.93 3.30 3.67
CA LEU A 122 5.15 4.02 2.41
C LEU A 122 5.99 5.28 2.63
N THR A 123 5.71 6.03 3.72
CA THR A 123 6.51 7.19 4.11
C THR A 123 7.94 6.79 4.48
N GLN A 124 8.11 5.72 5.27
CA GLN A 124 9.42 5.18 5.65
C GLN A 124 10.28 4.81 4.43
N TYR A 125 9.68 4.23 3.40
CA TYR A 125 10.36 3.85 2.16
C TYR A 125 10.46 4.98 1.14
N GLY A 126 10.00 6.20 1.47
CA GLY A 126 10.10 7.36 0.58
C GLY A 126 9.23 7.25 -0.68
N PHE A 127 8.05 6.67 -0.58
CA PHE A 127 7.09 6.64 -1.69
C PHE A 127 6.62 8.07 -2.04
N GLU A 128 6.86 8.50 -3.28
CA GLU A 128 6.55 9.86 -3.76
C GLU A 128 5.26 9.93 -4.63
N GLY A 129 4.55 8.81 -4.76
CA GLY A 129 3.35 8.73 -5.61
C GLY A 129 2.08 9.29 -4.97
N TRP A 130 0.95 9.14 -5.66
CA TRP A 130 -0.35 9.59 -5.19
C TRP A 130 -1.03 8.52 -4.34
N ALA A 131 -1.65 8.95 -3.24
CA ALA A 131 -2.65 8.16 -2.53
C ALA A 131 -4.02 8.38 -3.21
N VAL A 132 -4.39 7.48 -4.11
CA VAL A 132 -5.60 7.61 -4.95
C VAL A 132 -6.77 6.90 -4.27
N LEU A 133 -7.87 7.60 -4.05
CA LEU A 133 -9.11 6.96 -3.59
C LEU A 133 -9.70 6.12 -4.71
N GLU A 134 -9.80 4.81 -4.50
CA GLU A 134 -10.71 3.96 -5.26
C GLU A 134 -11.89 3.62 -4.37
N TRP A 135 -13.05 4.22 -4.67
CA TRP A 135 -14.22 4.03 -3.83
C TRP A 135 -15.08 2.86 -4.31
N GLU A 136 -15.27 1.86 -3.44
CA GLU A 136 -16.29 0.83 -3.57
C GLU A 136 -16.88 0.51 -2.21
N CYS A 137 -18.21 0.40 -2.10
CA CYS A 137 -18.85 -0.04 -0.87
C CYS A 137 -20.19 -0.70 -1.18
N CYS A 138 -20.44 -1.87 -0.57
CA CYS A 138 -21.72 -2.55 -0.73
C CYS A 138 -22.87 -1.99 0.15
N ILE A 139 -22.61 -0.92 0.93
CA ILE A 139 -23.59 -0.34 1.88
C ILE A 139 -23.69 1.19 1.74
N LYS A 140 -22.57 1.91 1.77
CA LYS A 140 -22.51 3.38 1.72
C LYS A 140 -22.70 3.87 0.27
N SER A 141 -23.24 5.07 0.07
CA SER A 141 -23.33 5.66 -1.27
C SER A 141 -22.02 6.27 -1.73
N GLN A 142 -21.84 6.38 -3.05
CA GLN A 142 -20.63 6.92 -3.66
C GLN A 142 -20.37 8.39 -3.29
N GLU A 143 -21.42 9.21 -3.19
CA GLU A 143 -21.29 10.64 -2.90
C GLU A 143 -20.80 10.86 -1.47
N GLN A 144 -21.35 10.11 -0.52
CA GLN A 144 -20.92 10.15 0.87
C GLN A 144 -19.48 9.63 1.00
N GLY A 145 -19.21 8.49 0.36
CA GLY A 145 -17.90 7.87 0.37
C GLY A 145 -16.78 8.73 -0.22
N ALA A 146 -17.04 9.39 -1.35
CA ALA A 146 -16.11 10.33 -1.96
C ALA A 146 -15.86 11.57 -1.08
N ALA A 147 -16.91 12.12 -0.47
CA ALA A 147 -16.79 13.28 0.43
C ALA A 147 -15.97 12.98 1.69
N GLU A 148 -16.15 11.79 2.27
CA GLU A 148 -15.43 11.34 3.47
C GLU A 148 -13.98 10.91 3.13
N GLY A 149 -13.78 10.21 2.01
CA GLY A 149 -12.52 9.59 1.64
C GLY A 149 -11.37 10.58 1.45
N ALA A 150 -11.63 11.74 0.84
CA ALA A 150 -10.58 12.76 0.66
C ALA A 150 -10.03 13.29 1.99
N SER A 151 -10.92 13.52 2.97
CA SER A 151 -10.50 13.96 4.31
C SER A 151 -9.80 12.85 5.07
N PHE A 152 -10.27 11.61 4.93
CA PHE A 152 -9.63 10.43 5.51
C PHE A 152 -8.18 10.30 5.04
N ILE A 153 -7.93 10.33 3.72
CA ILE A 153 -6.60 10.22 3.13
C ILE A 153 -5.70 11.35 3.62
N LYS A 154 -6.20 12.60 3.59
CA LYS A 154 -5.43 13.77 4.03
C LYS A 154 -4.95 13.63 5.47
N ASN A 155 -5.75 13.05 6.36
CA ASN A 155 -5.39 12.86 7.76
C ASN A 155 -4.33 11.75 7.98
N HIS A 156 -4.10 10.88 7.00
CA HIS A 156 -3.08 9.83 7.05
C HIS A 156 -1.76 10.23 6.38
N ILE A 157 -1.74 11.29 5.55
CA ILE A 157 -0.50 11.78 4.95
C ILE A 157 0.43 12.29 6.05
N ILE A 158 1.65 11.76 6.07
CA ILE A 158 2.66 12.08 7.09
C ILE A 158 3.59 13.17 6.55
N GLU A 159 3.74 14.25 7.32
CA GLU A 159 4.82 15.22 7.11
C GLU A 159 6.12 14.65 7.70
N VAL A 160 7.11 14.39 6.84
CA VAL A 160 8.37 13.75 7.24
C VAL A 160 9.23 14.72 8.07
N THR A 161 9.78 14.24 9.18
CA THR A 161 10.73 15.03 10.00
C THR A 161 12.00 15.33 9.22
N GLN A 162 12.46 16.59 9.28
CA GLN A 162 13.75 17.01 8.72
C GLN A 162 14.93 16.81 9.69
N LYS A 163 14.65 16.38 10.92
CA LYS A 163 15.66 16.15 11.97
C LYS A 163 15.70 14.68 12.33
N ALA A 164 16.89 14.16 12.60
CA ALA A 164 17.00 12.82 13.12
C ALA A 164 16.35 12.80 14.51
N PHE A 165 15.60 11.73 14.81
CA PHE A 165 14.94 11.61 16.10
C PHE A 165 15.94 11.72 17.26
N ASP A 166 17.17 11.21 17.08
CA ASP A 166 18.23 11.21 18.09
C ASP A 166 19.10 12.49 18.09
N ASP A 167 18.77 13.53 17.31
CA ASP A 167 19.56 14.77 17.28
C ASP A 167 19.54 15.51 18.64
N PHE A 168 18.64 15.17 19.56
CA PHE A 168 18.69 15.64 20.96
C PHE A 168 19.87 15.06 21.74
N ALA A 169 20.44 13.93 21.32
CA ALA A 169 21.66 13.37 21.90
C ALA A 169 22.92 14.03 21.32
N ASN A 170 22.78 14.75 20.20
CA ASN A 170 23.84 15.48 19.51
C ASN A 170 24.03 16.90 20.08
N VAL A 171 23.91 17.04 21.41
CA VAL A 171 24.29 18.28 22.10
C VAL A 171 25.81 18.39 21.96
N GLN A 172 26.30 19.51 21.41
CA GLN A 172 27.72 19.85 21.45
C GLN A 172 28.24 19.63 22.87
N THR A 173 29.16 18.69 23.02
CA THR A 173 29.71 18.30 24.31
C THR A 173 30.48 19.48 24.89
N ASP A 174 29.83 20.25 25.76
CA ASP A 174 30.46 21.35 26.48
C ASP A 174 31.27 20.75 27.63
N GLN A 175 32.53 20.47 27.32
CA GLN A 175 33.47 19.83 28.24
C GLN A 175 33.61 20.63 29.54
N ASP A 176 33.50 21.96 29.49
CA ASP A 176 33.59 22.83 30.65
C ASP A 176 32.35 22.72 31.54
N LYS A 177 31.15 22.62 30.95
CA LYS A 177 29.93 22.28 31.71
C LYS A 177 30.02 20.91 32.37
N ILE A 178 30.57 19.92 31.66
CA ILE A 178 30.73 18.56 32.19
C ILE A 178 31.74 18.55 33.33
N ASN A 179 32.89 19.20 33.19
CA ASN A 179 33.91 19.31 34.24
C ASN A 179 33.31 20.00 35.48
N LYS A 180 32.57 21.10 35.30
CA LYS A 180 31.90 21.81 36.39
C LYS A 180 30.84 20.96 37.10
N LEU A 181 30.10 20.13 36.38
CA LEU A 181 29.13 19.17 36.95
C LEU A 181 29.82 18.03 37.71
N LEU A 182 30.99 17.59 37.25
CA LEU A 182 31.81 16.54 37.87
C LEU A 182 32.71 17.05 39.02
N GLY A 183 32.78 18.37 39.23
CA GLY A 183 33.66 18.99 40.24
C GLY A 183 35.14 18.94 39.87
N LEU A 184 35.44 18.87 38.57
CA LEU A 184 36.78 18.89 37.97
C LEU A 184 37.17 20.30 37.51
#